data_AF-A0A8S3YKB3-F1
#
_entry.id   AF-A0A8S3YKB3-F1
#
_cell.length_a   1.000
_cell.length_b   1.000
_cell.length_c   1.000
_cell.angle_alpha   90.00
_cell.angle_beta   90.00
_cell.angle_gamma   90.00
#
_symmetry.space_group_name_H-M   'P 1'
#
loop_
_entity.id
_entity.type
_entity.pdbx_description
1 polymer ?
#
loop_
_entity_poly.entity_id
_entity_poly.type
_entity_poly.pdbx_seq_one_letter_code
_entity_poly.pdbx_strand_id
1 'polypeptide(L)'
;AANITQRRNHVFAAVDCTIESQLCKRQKISVFPTMKLFAQGKTVSTYLDDSFLSSQQMVDFVEKTPSVSKQLPPAKECVIQ
;
A
#
# COMPACT_ATOMS: atom_id res chain seq x y z
N ALA A 1 -2.44 7.19 14.75
CA ALA A 1 -3.78 7.40 14.16
C ALA A 1 -3.75 7.02 12.68
N ALA A 2 -4.80 6.33 12.20
CA ALA A 2 -4.95 5.96 10.79
C ALA A 2 -6.30 6.44 10.28
N ASN A 3 -6.35 6.92 9.03
CA ASN A 3 -7.58 7.34 8.36
C ASN A 3 -7.77 6.51 7.09
N ILE A 4 -8.99 6.02 6.86
CA ILE A 4 -9.32 5.08 5.80
C ILE A 4 -10.41 5.69 4.92
N THR A 5 -10.22 5.66 3.61
CA THR A 5 -11.21 6.08 2.61
C THR A 5 -11.35 5.01 1.54
N GLN A 6 -12.58 4.62 1.22
CA GLN A 6 -12.87 3.60 0.21
C GLN A 6 -13.55 4.22 -1.00
N ARG A 7 -13.08 3.88 -2.21
CA ARG A 7 -13.71 4.25 -3.48
C ARG A 7 -13.72 3.04 -4.41
N ARG A 8 -14.92 2.59 -4.80
CA ARG A 8 -15.14 1.36 -5.59
C ARG A 8 -14.44 0.18 -4.90
N ASN A 9 -13.56 -0.53 -5.61
CA ASN A 9 -12.80 -1.69 -5.12
C ASN A 9 -11.40 -1.32 -4.60
N HIS A 10 -11.14 -0.04 -4.32
CA HIS A 10 -9.86 0.42 -3.78
C HIS A 10 -10.06 1.03 -2.39
N VAL A 11 -9.19 0.63 -1.46
CA VAL A 11 -9.12 1.16 -0.10
C VAL A 11 -7.83 1.95 0.02
N PHE A 12 -7.96 3.21 0.42
CA PHE A 12 -6.84 4.10 0.70
C PHE A 12 -6.73 4.27 2.21
N ALA A 13 -5.51 4.19 2.73
CA ALA A 13 -5.24 4.40 4.14
C ALA A 13 -4.06 5.37 4.31
N ALA A 14 -4.26 6.40 5.12
CA ALA A 14 -3.22 7.29 5.59
C ALA A 14 -2.85 6.91 7.02
N VAL A 15 -1.56 6.68 7.28
CA VAL A 15 -1.05 6.26 8.58
C VAL A 15 -0.05 7.29 9.08
N ASP A 16 -0.30 7.81 10.29
CA ASP A 16 0.66 8.66 10.98
C ASP A 16 1.69 7.79 11.73
N CYS A 17 2.89 7.70 11.17
CA CYS A 17 3.99 6.92 11.73
C CYS A 17 4.62 7.52 12.99
N THR A 18 4.34 8.79 13.32
CA THR A 18 4.79 9.39 14.59
C THR A 18 4.01 8.80 15.77
N ILE A 19 2.75 8.42 15.53
CA ILE A 19 1.88 7.75 16.50
C ILE A 19 2.02 6.22 16.38
N GLU A 20 1.98 5.68 15.16
CA GLU A 20 1.99 4.23 14.88
C GLU A 20 3.39 3.66 14.61
N SER A 21 4.36 4.00 15.46
CA SER A 21 5.78 3.67 15.23
C SER A 21 6.05 2.17 15.02
N GLN A 22 5.35 1.29 15.74
CA GLN A 22 5.51 -0.17 15.61
C GLN A 22 5.00 -0.70 14.28
N LEU A 23 3.88 -0.16 13.78
CA LEU A 23 3.34 -0.53 12.48
C LEU A 23 4.33 -0.13 11.37
N CYS A 24 4.84 1.09 11.43
CA CYS A 24 5.76 1.62 10.42
C CYS A 24 7.11 0.88 10.44
N LYS A 25 7.61 0.48 11.63
CA LYS A 25 8.76 -0.43 11.75
C LYS A 25 8.51 -1.79 11.10
N ARG A 26 7.38 -2.45 11.39
CA ARG A 26 7.02 -3.74 10.76
C ARG A 26 6.90 -3.63 9.25
N GLN A 27 6.38 -2.50 8.76
CA GLN A 27 6.25 -2.21 7.34
C GLN A 27 7.54 -1.64 6.71
N LYS A 28 8.64 -1.55 7.48
CA LYS A 28 9.95 -1.04 7.03
C LYS A 28 9.87 0.35 6.38
N ILE A 29 9.11 1.26 7.00
CA ILE A 29 9.03 2.66 6.59
C ILE A 29 10.15 3.43 7.30
N SER A 30 11.15 3.87 6.53
CA SER A 30 12.32 4.61 7.03
C SER A 30 12.34 6.08 6.63
N VAL A 31 11.61 6.46 5.58
CA VAL A 31 11.57 7.81 5.01
C VAL A 31 10.11 8.23 4.81
N PHE A 32 9.83 9.53 4.97
CA PHE A 32 8.50 10.09 4.77
C PHE A 32 8.49 11.14 3.65
N PRO A 33 7.40 11.25 2.87
CA PRO A 33 6.27 10.32 2.81
C PRO A 33 6.62 9.03 2.04
N THR A 34 6.03 7.88 2.40
CA THR A 34 6.16 6.60 1.66
C THR A 34 4.77 6.08 1.30
N MET A 35 4.59 5.62 0.06
CA MET A 35 3.34 4.99 -0.40
C MET A 35 3.56 3.50 -0.68
N LYS A 36 2.67 2.64 -0.18
CA LYS A 36 2.70 1.18 -0.41
C LYS A 36 1.37 0.69 -0.94
N LEU A 37 1.43 -0.12 -1.99
CA LEU A 37 0.26 -0.79 -2.56
C LEU A 37 0.18 -2.22 -2.05
N PHE A 38 -1.01 -2.62 -1.61
CA PHE A 38 -1.30 -3.97 -1.13
C PHE A 38 -2.37 -4.62 -2.00
N ALA A 39 -2.21 -5.91 -2.31
CA ALA A 39 -3.22 -6.74 -2.92
C ALA A 39 -3.28 -8.08 -2.18
N GLN A 40 -4.48 -8.51 -1.79
CA GLN A 40 -4.71 -9.75 -1.03
C GLN A 40 -3.76 -9.90 0.19
N GLY A 41 -3.52 -8.79 0.91
CA GLY A 41 -2.66 -8.77 2.10
C GLY A 41 -1.15 -8.78 1.82
N LYS A 42 -0.71 -8.80 0.56
CA LYS A 42 0.71 -8.75 0.17
C LYS A 42 1.08 -7.39 -0.40
N THR A 43 2.29 -6.91 -0.09
CA THR A 43 2.82 -5.69 -0.71
C THR A 43 3.19 -5.98 -2.17
N VAL A 44 2.62 -5.20 -3.07
CA VAL A 44 2.82 -5.32 -4.53
C VAL A 44 3.90 -4.37 -5.00
N SER A 45 3.86 -3.15 -4.49
CA SER A 45 4.79 -2.10 -4.87
C SER A 45 4.98 -1.12 -3.72
N THR A 46 6.17 -0.58 -3.62
CA THR A 46 6.53 0.48 -2.68
C THR A 46 7.08 1.64 -3.49
N TYR A 47 6.46 2.80 -3.37
CA TYR A 47 6.90 4.02 -4.01
C TYR A 47 7.71 4.84 -2.99
N LEU A 48 9.00 4.98 -3.30
CA LEU A 48 9.99 5.79 -2.58
C LEU A 48 10.60 6.71 -3.64
N ASP A 49 9.97 7.85 -3.88
CA ASP A 49 10.55 8.90 -4.69
C ASP A 49 10.57 10.15 -3.82
N ASP A 50 11.70 10.87 -3.86
CA ASP A 50 11.91 12.12 -3.15
C ASP A 50 11.07 13.26 -3.76
N SER A 51 10.45 13.00 -4.91
CA SER A 51 9.45 13.87 -5.52
C SER A 51 8.17 13.90 -4.70
N PHE A 52 7.77 15.10 -4.28
CA PHE A 52 6.48 15.42 -3.66
C PHE A 52 5.35 14.59 -4.30
N LEU A 53 4.80 13.64 -3.55
CA LEU A 53 3.70 12.77 -3.98
C LEU A 53 2.48 13.61 -4.40
N SER A 54 2.41 13.99 -5.67
CA SER A 54 1.25 14.67 -6.22
C SER A 54 0.09 13.68 -6.38
N SER A 55 -1.13 14.21 -6.42
CA SER A 55 -2.31 13.39 -6.71
C SER A 55 -2.17 12.63 -8.03
N GLN A 56 -1.54 13.24 -9.04
CA GLN A 56 -1.31 12.59 -10.33
C GLN A 56 -0.33 11.42 -10.21
N GLN A 57 0.77 11.56 -9.47
CA GLN A 57 1.71 10.46 -9.25
C GLN A 57 1.07 9.32 -8.45
N MET A 58 0.17 9.62 -7.50
CA MET A 58 -0.59 8.60 -6.79
C MET A 58 -1.51 7.82 -7.74
N VAL A 59 -2.22 8.51 -8.63
CA VAL A 59 -3.07 7.87 -9.65
C VAL A 59 -2.23 7.01 -10.58
N ASP A 60 -1.17 7.58 -11.16
CA ASP A 60 -0.25 6.90 -12.04
C ASP A 60 0.35 5.65 -11.40
N PHE A 61 0.73 5.73 -10.12
CA PHE A 61 1.27 4.59 -9.37
C PHE A 61 0.25 3.47 -9.25
N VAL A 62 -1.01 3.78 -8.91
CA VAL A 62 -2.07 2.77 -8.78
C VAL A 62 -2.43 2.16 -10.13
N GLU A 63 -2.50 2.97 -11.20
CA GLU A 63 -2.91 2.51 -12.53
C GLU A 63 -1.81 1.76 -13.28
N LYS A 64 -0.55 2.19 -13.16
CA LYS A 64 0.59 1.60 -13.87
C LYS A 64 1.22 0.44 -13.13
N THR A 65 0.99 0.29 -11.83
CA THR A 65 1.42 -0.91 -11.11
C THR A 65 0.62 -2.08 -11.65
N PRO A 66 1.26 -3.10 -12.26
CA PRO A 66 0.54 -4.23 -12.83
C PRO A 66 -0.33 -4.86 -11.74
N SER A 67 -1.64 -4.89 -12.00
CA SER A 67 -2.58 -5.60 -11.15
C SER A 67 -2.09 -7.04 -11.00
N VAL A 68 -1.94 -7.49 -9.75
CA VAL A 68 -1.53 -8.85 -9.36
C VAL A 68 -2.39 -9.96 -9.99
N SER A 69 -3.48 -9.60 -10.67
CA SER A 69 -4.36 -10.51 -11.40
C SER A 69 -3.67 -11.39 -12.45
N LYS A 70 -2.49 -11.01 -12.98
CA LYS A 70 -1.84 -11.77 -14.06
C LYS A 70 -0.72 -12.72 -13.63
N GLN A 71 -0.23 -12.65 -12.39
CA GLN A 71 1.00 -13.36 -12.03
C GLN A 71 1.04 -14.03 -10.67
N LEU A 72 -0.11 -14.21 -10.01
CA LEU A 72 -0.17 -15.05 -8.83
C LEU A 72 -0.80 -16.40 -9.14
N PRO A 73 -0.16 -17.53 -8.80
CA PRO A 73 -0.85 -18.82 -8.74
C PRO A 73 -2.10 -18.69 -7.84
N PRO A 74 -3.16 -19.47 -8.10
CA PRO A 74 -4.42 -19.37 -7.36
C PRO A 74 -4.14 -19.37 -5.85
N ALA A 75 -4.72 -18.38 -5.17
CA ALA A 75 -4.60 -18.24 -3.73
C ALA A 75 -5.00 -19.57 -3.08
N LYS A 76 -4.08 -20.20 -2.33
CA LYS A 76 -4.48 -21.21 -1.38
C LYS A 76 -5.20 -20.47 -0.26
N GLU A 77 -6.47 -20.80 -0.07
CA GLU A 77 -7.32 -20.39 1.05
C GLU A 77 -6.47 -20.31 2.33
N CYS A 78 -6.45 -19.15 2.99
CA CYS A 78 -5.87 -19.05 4.31
C CYS A 78 -6.83 -19.78 5.27
N VAL A 79 -6.63 -21.08 5.44
CA VAL A 79 -7.35 -21.84 6.47
C VAL A 79 -6.81 -21.38 7.81
N ILE A 80 -7.63 -20.65 8.55
CA ILE A 80 -7.39 -20.34 9.96
C ILE A 80 -7.52 -21.68 10.70
N GLN A 81 -6.41 -22.22 11.20
CA GLN A 81 -6.40 -23.31 12.17
C GLN A 81 -6.38 -22.74 13.58
#